data_AF-A0A132AAZ2-F1
#
_entry.id   AF-A0A132AAZ2-F1
#
_cell.length_a   1.000
_cell.length_b   1.000
_cell.length_c   1.000
_cell.angle_alpha   90.00
_cell.angle_beta   90.00
_cell.angle_gamma   90.00
#
_symmetry.space_group_name_H-M   'P 1'
#
loop_
_entity.id
_entity.type
_entity.pdbx_description
1 polymer ?
#
loop_
_entity_poly.entity_id
_entity_poly.type
_entity_poly.pdbx_seq_one_letter_code
_entity_poly.pdbx_strand_id
1 'polypeptide(L)'
;MLVDRGVEGSFLVRPSSSHPGDFTLSVLGNGEVTHIKIQNTDDYYDLYGGEKFATLAELVHHYTSKKGQLKERNNKDRVIELKYPLISEDPTSERWFHGSISPKEAEKLILEKGKNGSFLVRESQSKLGDYVLTVRIDDKVSHVKIYCQQSKYDVGGGEKFHSLTDLVEYYKRNPMVETSGTVVNLRTPFNATKITASTIENRVKILSKENNGKTGFWEEFEYLQQQACKHLYSRKAGEKPENRNKNRYKNILPCEYLNSDELNRIKIFIQVDYTRVTLKDGPNVDEQDSIQSSDYINANFIEVEDEYTNQPSKKVYIATQGPLANTKNDFWSMVWHEKCSIIVMTTKEIERSKPKCVRYWCDRDQTTKFGRVTVQTINEKTMLDYTLREFKVFYDNNESESRIVYHYHFMAWPDHGVPSDPGCVLNFLHEVNCKQESIGDSKPIIVHCSAGIGRTGTFIVIDILIDLINQHGLDCEIDIQRTIQIIRTKRSGMVQTEAQYKFVYLAVQHYVNTLQQRIQAEHKSLQAGREYTNIKYTNEVGDRFTSYGIPVGVSHIIINNSAINSNNFGKNDSMNSMLAQQQSDNNIVHQDVERPPIPPRSNRLDVTESYS
;
A
#
# COMPACT_ATOMS: atom_id res chain seq x y z
N MET A 1 5.33 4.22 23.71
CA MET A 1 4.37 3.87 22.66
C MET A 1 4.31 4.92 21.56
N LEU A 2 3.76 6.13 21.79
CA LEU A 2 3.75 7.19 20.77
C LEU A 2 5.16 7.52 20.25
N VAL A 3 6.13 7.70 21.15
CA VAL A 3 7.54 7.97 20.78
C VAL A 3 8.21 6.80 20.06
N ASP A 4 7.75 5.56 20.28
CA ASP A 4 8.44 4.36 19.77
C ASP A 4 7.84 3.82 18.47
N ARG A 5 6.56 4.13 18.21
CA ARG A 5 5.76 3.56 17.11
C ARG A 5 5.06 4.61 16.25
N GLY A 6 4.83 5.81 16.79
CA GLY A 6 4.10 6.88 16.11
C GLY A 6 5.01 7.78 15.27
N VAL A 7 4.41 8.44 14.29
CA VAL A 7 4.99 9.57 13.51
C VAL A 7 4.38 10.90 13.94
N GLU A 8 4.93 12.02 13.46
CA GLU A 8 4.41 13.37 13.75
C GLU A 8 2.89 13.49 13.51
N GLY A 9 2.14 13.92 14.52
CA GLY A 9 0.67 13.97 14.52
C GLY A 9 -0.02 12.66 14.93
N SER A 10 0.73 11.64 15.34
CA SER A 10 0.15 10.42 15.90
C SER A 10 -0.49 10.69 17.26
N PHE A 11 -1.63 10.08 17.54
CA PHE A 11 -2.36 10.33 18.78
C PHE A 11 -3.07 9.09 19.31
N LEU A 12 -3.34 9.06 20.62
CA LEU A 12 -4.16 8.04 21.26
C LEU A 12 -5.00 8.65 22.38
N VAL A 13 -6.11 8.00 22.70
CA VAL A 13 -6.93 8.34 23.87
C VAL A 13 -6.81 7.21 24.88
N ARG A 14 -6.60 7.57 26.15
CA ARG A 14 -6.50 6.61 27.26
C ARG A 14 -7.24 7.13 28.49
N PRO A 15 -7.65 6.25 29.42
CA PRO A 15 -8.11 6.68 30.74
C PRO A 15 -7.06 7.55 31.45
N SER A 16 -7.53 8.54 32.19
CA SER A 16 -6.66 9.41 33.00
C SER A 16 -6.18 8.66 34.24
N SER A 17 -4.86 8.64 34.46
CA SER A 17 -4.26 8.05 35.66
C SER A 17 -4.32 8.99 36.87
N SER A 18 -4.45 10.30 36.64
CA SER A 18 -4.49 11.31 37.71
C SER A 18 -5.89 11.64 38.19
N HIS A 19 -6.91 11.39 37.36
CA HIS A 19 -8.31 11.70 37.66
C HIS A 19 -9.20 10.55 37.21
N PRO A 20 -9.57 9.62 38.11
CA PRO A 20 -10.46 8.51 37.78
C PRO A 20 -11.78 9.01 37.17
N GLY A 21 -12.20 8.43 36.04
CA GLY A 21 -13.41 8.83 35.30
C GLY A 21 -13.12 9.73 34.09
N ASP A 22 -12.04 10.51 34.12
CA ASP A 22 -11.59 11.36 33.00
C ASP A 22 -10.73 10.57 32.00
N PHE A 23 -10.47 11.19 30.84
CA PHE A 23 -9.61 10.65 29.78
C PHE A 23 -8.43 11.58 29.48
N THR A 24 -7.44 11.08 28.75
CA THR A 24 -6.28 11.84 28.29
C THR A 24 -6.02 11.53 26.82
N LEU A 25 -6.05 12.57 25.99
CA LEU A 25 -5.60 12.55 24.61
C LEU A 25 -4.09 12.82 24.60
N SER A 26 -3.31 11.86 24.12
CA SER A 26 -1.85 11.98 24.01
C SER A 26 -1.49 12.12 22.53
N VAL A 27 -0.70 13.13 22.17
CA VAL A 27 -0.37 13.45 20.78
C VAL A 27 1.14 13.63 20.64
N LEU A 28 1.75 13.01 19.63
CA LEU A 28 3.15 13.21 19.28
C LEU A 28 3.26 14.43 18.36
N GLY A 29 4.00 15.45 18.80
CA GLY A 29 4.27 16.66 18.02
C GLY A 29 5.66 17.23 18.29
N ASN A 30 6.40 17.59 17.24
CA ASN A 30 7.80 18.02 17.25
C ASN A 30 8.73 17.07 18.03
N GLY A 31 8.47 15.77 17.96
CA GLY A 31 9.24 14.75 18.68
C GLY A 31 9.01 14.71 20.20
N GLU A 32 7.98 15.38 20.70
CA GLU A 32 7.54 15.34 22.10
C GLU A 32 6.07 14.91 22.21
N VAL A 33 5.69 14.29 23.33
CA VAL A 33 4.30 13.89 23.55
C VAL A 33 3.59 14.93 24.41
N THR A 34 2.58 15.57 23.84
CA THR A 34 1.66 16.47 24.55
C THR A 34 0.47 15.68 25.08
N HIS A 35 0.13 15.87 26.36
CA HIS A 35 -1.03 15.24 26.99
C HIS A 35 -2.13 16.28 27.26
N ILE A 36 -3.32 16.03 26.74
CA ILE A 36 -4.48 16.91 26.82
C ILE A 36 -5.56 16.19 27.62
N LYS A 37 -6.03 16.81 28.69
CA LYS A 37 -7.06 16.23 29.55
C LYS A 37 -8.42 16.33 28.87
N ILE A 38 -9.17 15.24 28.87
CA ILE A 38 -10.57 15.17 28.45
C ILE A 38 -11.39 14.97 29.72
N GLN A 39 -12.32 15.89 30.00
CA GLN A 39 -13.23 15.75 31.14
C GLN A 39 -14.44 14.92 30.72
N ASN A 40 -14.87 14.02 31.60
CA ASN A 40 -16.12 13.29 31.45
C ASN A 40 -17.03 13.67 32.62
N THR A 41 -18.17 14.31 32.34
CA THR A 41 -19.14 14.74 33.37
C THR A 41 -20.36 13.82 33.43
N ASP A 42 -20.28 12.61 32.87
CA ASP A 42 -21.38 11.66 32.63
C ASP A 42 -22.44 12.13 31.62
N ASP A 43 -22.58 13.45 31.41
CA ASP A 43 -23.46 14.06 30.41
C ASP A 43 -22.77 14.30 29.05
N TYR A 44 -21.47 14.60 29.06
CA TYR A 44 -20.68 14.91 27.85
C TYR A 44 -19.17 14.77 28.10
N TYR A 45 -18.43 14.74 26.98
CA TYR A 45 -16.98 14.80 26.93
C TYR A 45 -16.53 16.18 26.42
N ASP A 46 -15.56 16.81 27.07
CA ASP A 46 -14.97 18.05 26.58
C ASP A 46 -13.45 18.11 26.78
N LEU A 47 -12.81 19.05 26.07
CA LEU A 47 -11.42 19.43 26.29
C LEU A 47 -11.38 20.72 27.11
N TYR A 48 -11.68 20.62 28.42
CA TYR A 48 -11.53 21.68 29.43
C TYR A 48 -11.99 23.08 28.93
N GLY A 49 -13.30 23.23 28.68
CA GLY A 49 -13.90 24.48 28.22
C GLY A 49 -13.95 24.67 26.70
N GLY A 50 -13.70 23.60 25.94
CA GLY A 50 -13.93 23.52 24.50
C GLY A 50 -15.36 23.14 24.11
N GLU A 51 -15.52 22.57 22.91
CA GLU A 51 -16.79 22.00 22.47
C GLU A 51 -17.11 20.71 23.24
N LYS A 52 -18.41 20.40 23.34
CA LYS A 52 -18.95 19.27 24.10
C LYS A 52 -19.43 18.19 23.14
N PHE A 53 -19.13 16.94 23.44
CA PHE A 53 -19.42 15.78 22.59
C PHE A 53 -20.14 14.69 23.37
N ALA A 54 -21.01 13.91 22.72
CA ALA A 54 -21.72 12.83 23.38
C ALA A 54 -20.83 11.58 23.56
N THR A 55 -19.86 11.37 22.66
CA THR A 55 -18.91 10.27 22.74
C THR A 55 -17.47 10.74 22.50
N LEU A 56 -16.49 10.00 23.03
CA LEU A 56 -15.07 10.22 22.72
C LEU A 56 -14.77 10.06 21.22
N ALA A 57 -15.50 9.18 20.53
CA ALA A 57 -15.35 8.97 19.10
C ALA A 57 -15.74 10.23 18.31
N GLU A 58 -16.84 10.89 18.68
CA GLU A 58 -17.25 12.17 18.09
C GLU A 58 -16.23 13.28 18.37
N LEU A 59 -15.73 13.37 19.60
CA LEU A 59 -14.68 14.32 20.00
C LEU A 59 -13.45 14.14 19.12
N VAL A 60 -12.94 12.91 19.01
CA VAL A 60 -11.77 12.59 18.18
C VAL A 60 -12.06 12.92 16.72
N HIS A 61 -13.19 12.46 16.17
CA HIS A 61 -13.55 12.68 14.78
C HIS A 61 -13.61 14.18 14.43
N HIS A 62 -14.17 15.00 15.31
CA HIS A 62 -14.24 16.45 15.11
C HIS A 62 -12.86 17.09 15.01
N TYR A 63 -11.95 16.80 15.95
CA TYR A 63 -10.60 17.38 15.96
C TYR A 63 -9.66 16.76 14.90
N THR A 64 -9.97 15.56 14.41
CA THR A 64 -9.25 14.93 13.28
C THR A 64 -9.70 15.54 11.94
N SER A 65 -10.99 15.90 11.82
CA SER A 65 -11.57 16.47 10.59
C SER A 65 -11.34 17.97 10.42
N LYS A 66 -11.15 18.72 11.51
CA LYS A 66 -10.99 20.19 11.50
C LYS A 66 -9.59 20.60 11.95
N LYS A 67 -8.66 20.74 10.99
CA LYS A 67 -7.29 21.21 11.22
C LYS A 67 -7.26 22.59 11.86
N GLY A 68 -6.32 22.83 12.78
CA GLY A 68 -6.08 24.16 13.37
C GLY A 68 -6.83 24.48 14.66
N GLN A 69 -7.80 23.66 15.08
CA GLN A 69 -8.67 23.98 16.22
C GLN A 69 -8.10 23.57 17.58
N LEU A 70 -7.29 22.52 17.62
CA LEU A 70 -6.68 22.05 18.86
C LEU A 70 -5.36 22.79 19.08
N LYS A 71 -5.20 23.44 20.24
CA LYS A 71 -4.04 24.28 20.56
C LYS A 71 -3.45 23.91 21.92
N GLU A 72 -2.15 24.05 22.05
CA GLU A 72 -1.47 23.77 23.31
C GLU A 72 -1.80 24.83 24.38
N ARG A 73 -2.08 24.37 25.62
CA ARG A 73 -2.46 25.26 26.72
C ARG A 73 -1.39 26.31 27.05
N ASN A 74 -0.12 25.94 26.90
CA ASN A 74 1.03 26.78 27.25
C ASN A 74 1.55 27.63 26.08
N ASN A 75 1.07 27.37 24.86
CA ASN A 75 1.46 28.12 23.66
C ASN A 75 0.29 28.16 22.65
N LYS A 76 -0.47 29.27 22.66
CA LYS A 76 -1.66 29.44 21.81
C LYS A 76 -1.37 29.51 20.30
N ASP A 77 -0.10 29.66 19.92
CA ASP A 77 0.34 29.66 18.52
C ASP A 77 0.72 28.25 18.05
N ARG A 78 0.91 27.29 18.96
CA ARG A 78 1.18 25.89 18.63
C ARG A 78 -0.13 25.14 18.43
N VAL A 79 -0.43 24.85 17.16
CA VAL A 79 -1.52 23.96 16.76
C VAL A 79 -1.10 22.51 16.97
N ILE A 80 -1.99 21.73 17.57
CA ILE A 80 -1.84 20.28 17.73
C ILE A 80 -2.69 19.62 16.65
N GLU A 81 -2.05 18.86 15.76
CA GLU A 81 -2.76 18.15 14.69
C GLU A 81 -2.93 16.68 15.05
N LEU A 82 -4.18 16.21 15.08
CA LEU A 82 -4.51 14.80 15.16
C LEU A 82 -4.53 14.24 13.74
N LYS A 83 -3.51 13.45 13.38
CA LYS A 83 -3.38 12.87 12.04
C LYS A 83 -3.58 11.38 12.05
N TYR A 84 -2.82 10.68 12.89
CA TYR A 84 -2.72 9.23 12.83
C TYR A 84 -3.12 8.60 14.16
N PRO A 85 -4.32 7.99 14.28
CA PRO A 85 -4.70 7.31 15.50
C PRO A 85 -3.75 6.12 15.72
N LEU A 86 -3.18 6.05 16.92
CA LEU A 86 -2.34 4.96 17.35
C LEU A 86 -3.20 3.98 18.15
N ILE A 87 -3.52 2.85 17.50
CA ILE A 87 -4.42 1.83 18.03
C ILE A 87 -3.70 1.07 19.15
N SER A 88 -4.38 0.85 20.28
CA SER A 88 -3.87 -0.03 21.34
C SER A 88 -3.72 -1.44 20.78
N GLU A 89 -2.69 -2.19 21.18
CA GLU A 89 -2.54 -3.59 20.74
C GLU A 89 -3.84 -4.36 20.95
N ASP A 90 -4.25 -5.12 19.93
CA ASP A 90 -5.46 -5.92 19.99
C ASP A 90 -5.40 -6.87 21.20
N PRO A 91 -6.51 -7.02 21.96
CA PRO A 91 -6.55 -7.89 23.14
C PRO A 91 -6.38 -9.37 22.78
N THR A 92 -6.49 -9.71 21.49
CA THR A 92 -6.29 -11.04 20.96
C THR A 92 -5.85 -10.95 19.50
N SER A 93 -5.11 -11.96 19.03
CA SER A 93 -4.76 -12.09 17.62
C SER A 93 -5.81 -12.92 16.84
N GLU A 94 -6.83 -13.44 17.52
CA GLU A 94 -7.85 -14.30 16.94
C GLU A 94 -8.67 -13.62 15.83
N ARG A 95 -8.96 -14.37 14.75
CA ARG A 95 -9.62 -13.83 13.54
C ARG A 95 -11.06 -13.38 13.79
N TRP A 96 -11.74 -13.87 14.81
CA TRP A 96 -13.12 -13.45 15.14
C TRP A 96 -13.20 -12.09 15.85
N PHE A 97 -12.07 -11.46 16.15
CA PHE A 97 -12.00 -10.11 16.69
C PHE A 97 -12.01 -9.08 15.55
N HIS A 98 -12.93 -8.11 15.62
CA HIS A 98 -13.16 -7.09 14.57
C HIS A 98 -12.73 -5.69 15.02
N GLY A 99 -12.10 -5.54 16.18
CA GLY A 99 -11.71 -4.24 16.71
C GLY A 99 -12.89 -3.29 16.87
N SER A 100 -12.71 -2.04 16.44
CA SER A 100 -13.65 -0.93 16.67
C SER A 100 -14.75 -0.82 15.59
N ILE A 101 -15.46 -1.91 15.32
CA ILE A 101 -16.64 -1.88 14.43
C ILE A 101 -17.90 -1.44 15.18
N SER A 102 -18.77 -0.64 14.55
CA SER A 102 -20.03 -0.21 15.17
C SER A 102 -21.04 -1.35 15.32
N PRO A 103 -21.99 -1.27 16.28
CA PRO A 103 -23.06 -2.25 16.42
C PRO A 103 -23.84 -2.47 15.11
N LYS A 104 -24.21 -1.38 14.43
CA LYS A 104 -24.99 -1.41 13.19
C LYS A 104 -24.24 -2.08 12.03
N GLU A 105 -22.95 -1.78 11.89
CA GLU A 105 -22.11 -2.41 10.86
C GLU A 105 -21.90 -3.89 11.15
N ALA A 106 -21.66 -4.26 12.42
CA ALA A 106 -21.53 -5.64 12.84
C ALA A 106 -22.81 -6.45 12.57
N GLU A 107 -23.98 -5.90 12.91
CA GLU A 107 -25.28 -6.50 12.61
C GLU A 107 -25.45 -6.71 11.10
N LYS A 108 -25.20 -5.67 10.30
CA LYS A 108 -25.31 -5.73 8.84
C LYS A 108 -24.40 -6.82 8.27
N LEU A 109 -23.11 -6.82 8.63
CA LEU A 109 -22.14 -7.79 8.11
C LEU A 109 -22.50 -9.23 8.46
N ILE A 110 -22.87 -9.49 9.72
CA ILE A 110 -23.13 -10.85 10.17
C ILE A 110 -24.46 -11.39 9.63
N LEU A 111 -25.47 -10.54 9.41
CA LEU A 111 -26.73 -10.92 8.77
C LEU A 111 -26.56 -11.14 7.26
N GLU A 112 -25.76 -10.33 6.58
CA GLU A 112 -25.54 -10.46 5.12
C GLU A 112 -24.64 -11.66 4.78
N LYS A 113 -23.61 -11.94 5.59
CA LYS A 113 -22.54 -12.89 5.24
C LYS A 113 -22.39 -14.05 6.22
N GLY A 114 -22.82 -13.89 7.47
CA GLY A 114 -22.73 -14.93 8.50
C GLY A 114 -23.80 -16.02 8.31
N LYS A 115 -23.65 -17.14 9.02
CA LYS A 115 -24.64 -18.22 9.11
C LYS A 115 -25.26 -18.21 10.51
N ASN A 116 -26.32 -18.99 10.73
CA ASN A 116 -26.87 -19.14 12.08
C ASN A 116 -25.79 -19.69 13.04
N GLY A 117 -25.62 -19.04 14.20
CA GLY A 117 -24.53 -19.29 15.15
C GLY A 117 -23.18 -18.69 14.76
N SER A 118 -23.12 -17.87 13.71
CA SER A 118 -21.93 -17.05 13.43
C SER A 118 -21.73 -16.03 14.55
N PHE A 119 -20.48 -15.81 14.95
CA PHE A 119 -20.17 -14.85 16.01
C PHE A 119 -18.91 -14.04 15.70
N LEU A 120 -18.86 -12.81 16.23
CA LEU A 120 -17.69 -11.95 16.24
C LEU A 120 -17.58 -11.21 17.58
N VAL A 121 -16.39 -10.77 17.94
CA VAL A 121 -16.17 -9.88 19.09
C VAL A 121 -15.66 -8.53 18.58
N ARG A 122 -16.16 -7.46 19.19
CA ARG A 122 -15.81 -6.08 18.87
C ARG A 122 -15.64 -5.26 20.14
N GLU A 123 -15.01 -4.09 20.03
CA GLU A 123 -14.94 -3.13 21.12
C GLU A 123 -16.32 -2.54 21.46
N SER A 124 -16.51 -2.20 22.73
CA SER A 124 -17.70 -1.49 23.20
C SER A 124 -17.57 0.00 22.93
N GLN A 125 -18.44 0.54 22.09
CA GLN A 125 -18.55 2.00 21.88
C GLN A 125 -19.16 2.73 23.08
N SER A 126 -19.95 2.02 23.90
CA SER A 126 -20.61 2.62 25.07
C SER A 126 -19.69 2.75 26.29
N LYS A 127 -18.66 1.91 26.40
CA LYS A 127 -17.74 1.92 27.53
C LYS A 127 -16.37 1.42 27.09
N LEU A 128 -15.39 2.30 27.12
CA LEU A 128 -14.01 1.98 26.74
C LEU A 128 -13.42 0.89 27.64
N GLY A 129 -12.69 -0.04 27.01
CA GLY A 129 -12.08 -1.20 27.66
C GLY A 129 -13.00 -2.40 27.81
N ASP A 130 -14.33 -2.23 27.64
CA ASP A 130 -15.27 -3.34 27.53
C ASP A 130 -15.42 -3.80 26.07
N TYR A 131 -15.98 -4.99 25.88
CA TYR A 131 -16.16 -5.61 24.57
C TYR A 131 -17.62 -6.07 24.37
N VAL A 132 -17.97 -6.46 23.15
CA VAL A 132 -19.28 -7.00 22.82
C VAL A 132 -19.12 -8.23 21.93
N LEU A 133 -19.67 -9.36 22.38
CA LEU A 133 -19.84 -10.57 21.59
C LEU A 133 -21.15 -10.47 20.80
N THR A 134 -21.02 -10.39 19.48
CA THR A 134 -22.13 -10.27 18.54
C THR A 134 -22.38 -11.62 17.89
N VAL A 135 -23.60 -12.14 17.99
CA VAL A 135 -23.95 -13.49 17.53
C VAL A 135 -25.19 -13.45 16.65
N ARG A 136 -25.13 -14.05 15.46
CA ARG A 136 -26.29 -14.25 14.60
C ARG A 136 -27.12 -15.42 15.12
N ILE A 137 -28.38 -15.15 15.40
CA ILE A 137 -29.38 -16.14 15.82
C ILE A 137 -30.53 -16.06 14.81
N ASP A 138 -30.52 -17.00 13.87
CA ASP A 138 -31.42 -17.03 12.71
C ASP A 138 -31.38 -15.71 11.92
N ASP A 139 -32.48 -14.94 11.94
CA ASP A 139 -32.62 -13.63 11.27
C ASP A 139 -32.45 -12.44 12.22
N LYS A 140 -31.98 -12.70 13.44
CA LYS A 140 -31.70 -11.69 14.47
C LYS A 140 -30.23 -11.71 14.87
N VAL A 141 -29.83 -10.65 15.56
CA VAL A 141 -28.50 -10.52 16.14
C VAL A 141 -28.64 -10.29 17.63
N SER A 142 -27.85 -11.02 18.41
CA SER A 142 -27.72 -10.82 19.85
C SER A 142 -26.38 -10.15 20.15
N HIS A 143 -26.40 -9.18 21.06
CA HIS A 143 -25.22 -8.45 21.53
C HIS A 143 -25.02 -8.71 23.02
N VAL A 144 -24.05 -9.55 23.35
CA VAL A 144 -23.67 -9.87 24.73
C VAL A 144 -22.52 -8.96 25.14
N LYS A 145 -22.72 -8.15 26.19
CA LYS A 145 -21.67 -7.30 26.75
C LYS A 145 -20.62 -8.16 27.45
N ILE A 146 -19.36 -7.87 27.19
CA ILE A 146 -18.21 -8.45 27.89
C ILE A 146 -17.55 -7.34 28.70
N TYR A 147 -17.54 -7.50 30.01
CA TYR A 147 -16.93 -6.55 30.93
C TYR A 147 -15.46 -6.89 31.16
N CYS A 148 -14.60 -5.88 31.13
CA CYS A 148 -13.21 -6.02 31.54
C CYS A 148 -13.02 -5.36 32.91
N GLN A 149 -12.77 -6.16 33.95
CA GLN A 149 -12.52 -5.68 35.30
C GLN A 149 -11.26 -6.33 35.86
N GLN A 150 -10.31 -5.52 36.34
CA GLN A 150 -9.02 -6.00 36.88
C GLN A 150 -8.29 -6.98 35.93
N SER A 151 -8.29 -6.67 34.63
CA SER A 151 -7.69 -7.51 33.57
C SER A 151 -8.30 -8.91 33.45
N LYS A 152 -9.55 -9.09 33.91
CA LYS A 152 -10.36 -10.29 33.69
C LYS A 152 -11.63 -9.96 32.92
N TYR A 153 -12.11 -10.94 32.18
CA TYR A 153 -13.26 -10.81 31.27
C TYR A 153 -14.43 -11.65 31.79
N ASP A 154 -15.63 -11.09 31.78
CA ASP A 154 -16.88 -11.81 32.05
C ASP A 154 -18.05 -11.22 31.26
N VAL A 155 -19.23 -11.85 31.30
CA VAL A 155 -20.44 -11.40 30.58
C VAL A 155 -21.51 -10.82 31.51
N GLY A 156 -21.11 -10.29 32.67
CA GLY A 156 -22.00 -9.69 33.67
C GLY A 156 -22.36 -10.63 34.84
N GLY A 157 -21.75 -11.82 34.89
CA GLY A 157 -21.93 -12.82 35.94
C GLY A 157 -21.25 -14.15 35.60
N GLY A 158 -21.11 -15.02 36.60
CA GLY A 158 -20.51 -16.35 36.44
C GLY A 158 -18.97 -16.36 36.46
N GLU A 159 -18.39 -17.24 35.64
CA GLU A 159 -16.94 -17.44 35.54
C GLU A 159 -16.21 -16.21 34.97
N LYS A 160 -14.99 -15.97 35.46
CA LYS A 160 -14.11 -14.89 35.02
C LYS A 160 -12.89 -15.44 34.30
N PHE A 161 -12.58 -14.90 33.13
CA PHE A 161 -11.54 -15.39 32.23
C PHE A 161 -10.33 -14.45 32.19
N HIS A 162 -9.14 -14.98 31.90
CA HIS A 162 -7.91 -14.19 31.79
C HIS A 162 -7.69 -13.61 30.39
N SER A 163 -8.38 -14.13 29.38
CA SER A 163 -8.35 -13.64 28.01
C SER A 163 -9.72 -13.72 27.34
N LEU A 164 -9.94 -12.90 26.30
CA LEU A 164 -11.13 -13.02 25.45
C LEU A 164 -11.19 -14.38 24.75
N THR A 165 -10.05 -14.97 24.43
CA THR A 165 -9.96 -16.30 23.81
C THR A 165 -10.52 -17.38 24.73
N ASP A 166 -10.12 -17.38 26.01
CA ASP A 166 -10.64 -18.34 27.00
C ASP A 166 -12.15 -18.20 27.19
N LEU A 167 -12.64 -16.95 27.25
CA LEU A 167 -14.06 -16.63 27.36
C LEU A 167 -14.84 -17.22 26.17
N VAL A 168 -14.37 -16.98 24.94
CA VAL A 168 -15.03 -17.48 23.72
C VAL A 168 -15.00 -19.01 23.67
N GLU A 169 -13.87 -19.65 23.97
CA GLU A 169 -13.77 -21.12 23.97
C GLU A 169 -14.67 -21.77 25.03
N TYR A 170 -14.82 -21.14 26.19
CA TYR A 170 -15.77 -21.58 27.20
C TYR A 170 -17.22 -21.52 26.69
N TYR A 171 -17.65 -20.39 26.14
CA TYR A 171 -19.02 -20.20 25.66
C TYR A 171 -19.35 -20.91 24.34
N LYS A 172 -18.33 -21.37 23.60
CA LYS A 172 -18.51 -22.33 22.49
C LYS A 172 -18.96 -23.71 22.98
N ARG A 173 -18.52 -24.11 24.18
CA ARG A 173 -18.86 -25.40 24.80
C ARG A 173 -20.07 -25.30 25.73
N ASN A 174 -20.31 -24.12 26.29
CA ASN A 174 -21.38 -23.84 27.23
C ASN A 174 -22.26 -22.69 26.69
N PRO A 175 -23.27 -22.96 25.84
CA PRO A 175 -24.10 -21.92 25.24
C PRO A 175 -24.81 -21.05 26.28
N MET A 176 -24.88 -19.74 26.02
CA MET A 176 -25.60 -18.81 26.88
C MET A 176 -27.10 -18.88 26.61
N VAL A 177 -27.92 -18.47 27.57
CA VAL A 177 -29.38 -18.37 27.41
C VAL A 177 -29.81 -16.95 27.76
N GLU A 178 -30.49 -16.28 26.84
CA GLU A 178 -31.07 -14.97 27.09
C GLU A 178 -32.27 -15.07 28.05
N THR A 179 -32.65 -13.95 28.67
CA THR A 179 -33.89 -13.86 29.49
C THR A 179 -35.15 -14.18 28.70
N SER A 180 -35.10 -14.05 27.37
CA SER A 180 -36.17 -14.46 26.45
C SER A 180 -36.31 -15.99 26.31
N GLY A 181 -35.36 -16.77 26.82
CA GLY A 181 -35.24 -18.22 26.62
C GLY A 181 -34.48 -18.61 25.36
N THR A 182 -33.99 -17.64 24.57
CA THR A 182 -33.24 -17.91 23.34
C THR A 182 -31.82 -18.40 23.66
N VAL A 183 -31.40 -19.51 23.06
CA VAL A 183 -30.05 -20.07 23.25
C VAL A 183 -29.06 -19.44 22.27
N VAL A 184 -28.03 -18.80 22.81
CA VAL A 184 -26.95 -18.16 22.05
C VAL A 184 -25.83 -19.18 21.85
N ASN A 185 -25.77 -19.75 20.64
CA ASN A 185 -24.77 -20.76 20.27
C ASN A 185 -23.63 -20.15 19.45
N LEU A 186 -22.40 -20.27 19.95
CA LEU A 186 -21.20 -19.87 19.21
C LEU A 186 -20.71 -21.03 18.34
N ARG A 187 -21.24 -21.12 17.11
CA ARG A 187 -20.94 -22.24 16.20
C ARG A 187 -19.75 -21.99 15.30
N THR A 188 -19.71 -20.82 14.66
CA THR A 188 -18.70 -20.53 13.63
C THR A 188 -18.16 -19.12 13.78
N PRO A 189 -16.85 -18.94 13.89
CA PRO A 189 -16.27 -17.59 13.96
C PRO A 189 -16.53 -16.86 12.64
N PHE A 190 -16.99 -15.61 12.73
CA PHE A 190 -17.08 -14.68 11.63
C PHE A 190 -15.76 -13.91 11.57
N ASN A 191 -14.87 -14.29 10.66
CA ASN A 191 -13.49 -13.83 10.66
C ASN A 191 -13.32 -12.44 10.03
N ALA A 192 -12.59 -11.55 10.70
CA ALA A 192 -12.10 -10.28 10.19
C ALA A 192 -10.91 -10.46 9.25
N THR A 193 -10.89 -9.69 8.17
CA THR A 193 -9.80 -9.63 7.19
C THR A 193 -8.93 -8.39 7.36
N LYS A 194 -9.55 -7.32 7.84
CA LYS A 194 -8.92 -6.08 8.26
C LYS A 194 -8.03 -6.30 9.49
N ILE A 195 -6.84 -5.71 9.45
CA ILE A 195 -5.81 -5.80 10.50
C ILE A 195 -5.06 -4.48 10.60
N THR A 196 -4.43 -4.18 11.74
CA THR A 196 -3.42 -3.12 11.83
C THR A 196 -2.14 -3.53 11.09
N ALA A 197 -1.56 -2.64 10.28
CA ALA A 197 -0.38 -2.96 9.48
C ALA A 197 0.81 -3.42 10.34
N SER A 198 1.02 -2.80 11.49
CA SER A 198 2.07 -3.17 12.46
C SER A 198 1.94 -4.59 13.02
N THR A 199 0.75 -5.19 12.98
CA THR A 199 0.48 -6.55 13.49
C THR A 199 0.41 -7.62 12.40
N ILE A 200 0.75 -7.27 11.14
CA ILE A 200 0.67 -8.19 9.99
C ILE A 200 1.46 -9.49 10.19
N GLU A 201 2.58 -9.47 10.93
CA GLU A 201 3.34 -10.68 11.24
C GLU A 201 2.49 -11.70 12.02
N ASN A 202 1.70 -11.25 12.99
CA ASN A 202 0.80 -12.12 13.75
C ASN A 202 -0.28 -12.69 12.83
N ARG A 203 -0.80 -11.88 11.91
CA ARG A 203 -1.79 -12.33 10.93
C ARG A 203 -1.24 -13.40 10.01
N VAL A 204 -0.02 -13.22 9.50
CA VAL A 204 0.67 -14.21 8.66
C VAL A 204 0.86 -15.52 9.41
N LYS A 205 1.29 -15.47 10.68
CA LYS A 205 1.42 -16.68 11.53
C LYS A 205 0.10 -17.42 11.66
N ILE A 206 -1.00 -16.70 11.90
CA ILE A 206 -2.34 -17.29 12.05
C ILE A 206 -2.84 -17.90 10.74
N LEU A 207 -2.68 -17.19 9.63
CA LEU A 207 -3.08 -17.67 8.31
C LEU A 207 -2.27 -18.88 7.84
N SER A 208 -1.03 -19.00 8.33
CA SER A 208 -0.15 -20.12 8.02
C SER A 208 -0.49 -21.39 8.80
N LYS A 209 -1.27 -21.31 9.89
CA LYS A 209 -1.69 -22.49 10.64
C LYS A 209 -2.63 -23.33 9.77
N GLU A 210 -2.37 -24.63 9.72
CA GLU A 210 -3.25 -25.59 9.07
C GLU A 210 -4.39 -25.99 10.00
N ASN A 211 -5.61 -26.02 9.46
CA ASN A 211 -6.78 -26.56 10.13
C ASN A 211 -7.50 -27.50 9.16
N ASN A 212 -7.62 -28.79 9.49
CA ASN A 212 -8.22 -29.81 8.63
C ASN A 212 -7.62 -29.88 7.20
N GLY A 213 -6.29 -29.74 7.09
CA GLY A 213 -5.56 -29.83 5.82
C GLY A 213 -5.67 -28.60 4.91
N LYS A 214 -6.21 -27.48 5.43
CA LYS A 214 -6.31 -26.21 4.71
C LYS A 214 -5.75 -25.08 5.56
N THR A 215 -5.06 -24.13 4.94
CA THR A 215 -4.51 -22.96 5.64
C THR A 215 -5.57 -21.86 5.71
N GLY A 216 -5.40 -20.91 6.63
CA GLY A 216 -6.23 -19.70 6.64
C GLY A 216 -6.10 -18.88 5.35
N PHE A 217 -4.94 -18.93 4.69
CA PHE A 217 -4.73 -18.29 3.38
C PHE A 217 -5.65 -18.87 2.31
N TRP A 218 -5.75 -20.21 2.25
CA TRP A 218 -6.65 -20.90 1.35
C TRP A 218 -8.10 -20.48 1.61
N GLU A 219 -8.55 -20.45 2.87
CA GLU A 219 -9.93 -20.09 3.22
C GLU A 219 -10.31 -18.68 2.73
N GLU A 220 -9.43 -17.70 2.96
CA GLU A 220 -9.67 -16.32 2.56
C GLU A 220 -9.60 -16.13 1.05
N PHE A 221 -8.67 -16.82 0.40
CA PHE A 221 -8.57 -16.78 -1.05
C PHE A 221 -9.78 -17.45 -1.71
N GLU A 222 -10.24 -18.59 -1.22
CA GLU A 222 -11.45 -19.25 -1.73
C GLU A 222 -12.71 -18.39 -1.56
N TYR A 223 -12.81 -17.65 -0.46
CA TYR A 223 -13.90 -16.69 -0.28
C TYR A 223 -13.89 -15.60 -1.36
N LEU A 224 -12.71 -15.12 -1.79
CA LEU A 224 -12.59 -14.22 -2.94
C LEU A 224 -13.05 -14.87 -4.25
N GLN A 225 -12.76 -16.15 -4.43
CA GLN A 225 -13.17 -16.90 -5.62
C GLN A 225 -14.69 -17.07 -5.68
N GLN A 226 -15.33 -17.39 -4.54
CA GLN A 226 -16.79 -17.52 -4.44
C GLN A 226 -17.51 -16.20 -4.72
N GLN A 227 -16.93 -15.07 -4.30
CA GLN A 227 -17.49 -13.74 -4.60
C GLN A 227 -17.37 -13.32 -6.06
N ALA A 228 -16.42 -13.88 -6.82
CA ALA A 228 -16.26 -13.55 -8.24
C ALA A 228 -17.51 -13.89 -9.06
N CYS A 229 -18.27 -14.92 -8.66
CA CYS A 229 -19.53 -15.29 -9.31
C CYS A 229 -20.66 -14.27 -9.12
N LYS A 230 -20.56 -13.39 -8.12
CA LYS A 230 -21.57 -12.35 -7.84
C LYS A 230 -21.37 -11.09 -8.67
N HIS A 231 -20.17 -10.90 -9.22
CA HIS A 231 -19.78 -9.67 -9.91
C HIS A 231 -19.49 -9.94 -11.40
N LEU A 232 -20.55 -10.25 -12.16
CA LEU A 232 -20.45 -10.42 -13.60
C LEU A 232 -20.55 -9.06 -14.28
N TYR A 233 -19.41 -8.50 -14.70
CA TYR A 233 -19.33 -7.27 -15.48
C TYR A 233 -19.48 -7.53 -16.98
N SER A 234 -20.06 -6.58 -17.71
CA SER A 234 -20.09 -6.59 -19.18
C SER A 234 -18.66 -6.58 -19.74
N ARG A 235 -18.45 -7.36 -20.80
CA ARG A 235 -17.17 -7.49 -21.54
C ARG A 235 -17.40 -7.39 -23.05
N LYS A 236 -18.49 -6.73 -23.48
CA LYS A 236 -19.00 -6.80 -24.84
C LYS A 236 -18.00 -6.28 -25.87
N ALA A 237 -17.28 -5.18 -25.64
CA ALA A 237 -16.27 -4.71 -26.58
C ALA A 237 -15.17 -5.75 -26.85
N GLY A 238 -14.76 -6.53 -25.84
CA GLY A 238 -13.77 -7.59 -26.02
C GLY A 238 -14.31 -8.83 -26.74
N GLU A 239 -15.62 -9.05 -26.72
CA GLU A 239 -16.30 -10.18 -27.36
C GLU A 239 -16.59 -9.95 -28.86
N LYS A 240 -16.59 -8.68 -29.29
CA LYS A 240 -16.80 -8.25 -30.68
C LYS A 240 -15.86 -9.00 -31.64
N PRO A 241 -16.37 -9.52 -32.78
CA PRO A 241 -15.56 -10.29 -33.74
C PRO A 241 -14.26 -9.61 -34.15
N GLU A 242 -14.29 -8.31 -34.40
CA GLU A 242 -13.15 -7.46 -34.80
C GLU A 242 -12.08 -7.32 -33.71
N ASN A 243 -12.41 -7.54 -32.44
CA ASN A 243 -11.50 -7.41 -31.31
C ASN A 243 -10.96 -8.75 -30.80
N ARG A 244 -11.46 -9.89 -31.30
CA ARG A 244 -11.06 -11.22 -30.82
C ARG A 244 -9.57 -11.48 -30.98
N ASN A 245 -8.98 -11.03 -32.09
CA ASN A 245 -7.55 -11.15 -32.36
C ASN A 245 -6.68 -10.13 -31.60
N LYS A 246 -7.27 -9.13 -30.94
CA LYS A 246 -6.58 -8.19 -30.05
C LYS A 246 -6.44 -8.73 -28.62
N ASN A 247 -7.09 -9.86 -28.32
CA ASN A 247 -7.05 -10.52 -27.02
C ASN A 247 -6.03 -11.67 -26.99
N ARG A 248 -5.07 -11.63 -26.06
CA ARG A 248 -4.11 -12.73 -25.90
C ARG A 248 -4.80 -14.02 -25.46
N TYR A 249 -5.83 -13.90 -24.63
CA TYR A 249 -6.64 -15.01 -24.17
C TYR A 249 -8.11 -14.71 -24.44
N LYS A 250 -8.80 -15.63 -25.13
CA LYS A 250 -10.20 -15.46 -25.57
C LYS A 250 -11.15 -15.01 -24.45
N ASN A 251 -10.94 -15.50 -23.23
CA ASN A 251 -11.88 -15.31 -22.11
C ASN A 251 -11.36 -14.33 -21.04
N ILE A 252 -10.20 -13.69 -21.27
CA ILE A 252 -9.66 -12.67 -20.35
C ILE A 252 -9.82 -11.32 -21.04
N LEU A 253 -10.93 -10.66 -20.75
CA LEU A 253 -11.38 -9.45 -21.42
C LEU A 253 -11.51 -8.30 -20.40
N PRO A 254 -11.33 -7.04 -20.83
CA PRO A 254 -11.51 -5.89 -19.96
C PRO A 254 -12.99 -5.71 -19.59
N CYS A 255 -13.23 -5.33 -18.33
CA CYS A 255 -14.58 -4.98 -17.86
C CYS A 255 -15.03 -3.62 -18.45
N GLU A 256 -16.31 -3.45 -18.74
CA GLU A 256 -16.89 -2.17 -19.20
C GLU A 256 -17.77 -1.52 -18.13
N TYR A 257 -18.84 -2.20 -17.68
CA TYR A 257 -19.84 -1.70 -16.74
C TYR A 257 -20.58 -2.85 -16.00
N LEU A 258 -21.29 -2.54 -14.90
CA LEU A 258 -22.15 -3.48 -14.14
C LEU A 258 -23.42 -3.84 -14.95
N ASN A 259 -23.78 -5.13 -15.04
CA ASN A 259 -24.96 -5.57 -15.80
C ASN A 259 -26.29 -4.95 -15.29
N SER A 260 -27.19 -4.68 -16.23
CA SER A 260 -28.37 -3.82 -16.11
C SER A 260 -29.45 -4.25 -15.10
N ASP A 261 -29.46 -5.51 -14.64
CA ASP A 261 -30.55 -6.01 -13.79
C ASP A 261 -30.37 -5.65 -12.31
N GLU A 262 -29.15 -5.39 -11.84
CA GLU A 262 -28.88 -4.81 -10.51
C GLU A 262 -28.89 -3.27 -10.50
N LEU A 263 -28.82 -2.67 -11.69
CA LEU A 263 -28.71 -1.22 -11.90
C LEU A 263 -29.94 -0.44 -11.39
N ASN A 264 -31.12 -1.07 -11.33
CA ASN A 264 -32.34 -0.44 -10.85
C ASN A 264 -32.48 -0.43 -9.32
N ARG A 265 -31.68 -1.21 -8.58
CA ARG A 265 -31.65 -1.19 -7.10
C ARG A 265 -30.51 -0.34 -6.53
N ILE A 266 -29.39 -0.23 -7.25
CA ILE A 266 -28.14 0.43 -6.78
C ILE A 266 -28.01 1.87 -7.32
N LYS A 267 -29.04 2.38 -8.02
CA LYS A 267 -29.06 3.69 -8.69
C LYS A 267 -28.87 4.93 -7.79
N ILE A 268 -28.76 4.76 -6.47
CA ILE A 268 -28.66 5.88 -5.52
C ILE A 268 -27.21 6.12 -5.06
N PHE A 269 -26.25 5.19 -5.23
CA PHE A 269 -24.94 5.33 -4.55
C PHE A 269 -23.65 5.07 -5.35
N ILE A 270 -23.68 4.55 -6.58
CA ILE A 270 -22.42 4.27 -7.32
C ILE A 270 -22.47 4.90 -8.71
N GLN A 271 -21.65 5.92 -8.93
CA GLN A 271 -21.31 6.44 -10.26
C GLN A 271 -20.64 5.32 -11.05
N VAL A 272 -21.24 4.89 -12.17
CA VAL A 272 -20.72 3.74 -12.94
C VAL A 272 -19.63 4.22 -13.90
N ASP A 273 -18.38 4.20 -13.43
CA ASP A 273 -17.24 4.58 -14.26
C ASP A 273 -16.82 3.44 -15.20
N TYR A 274 -16.71 3.76 -16.50
CA TYR A 274 -16.12 2.87 -17.49
C TYR A 274 -14.66 2.63 -17.13
N THR A 275 -14.30 1.39 -16.83
CA THR A 275 -12.90 1.07 -16.46
C THR A 275 -12.05 0.70 -17.67
N ARG A 276 -12.64 0.29 -18.80
CA ARG A 276 -11.89 -0.06 -20.02
C ARG A 276 -11.20 1.18 -20.60
N VAL A 277 -9.93 1.05 -20.97
CA VAL A 277 -9.22 2.11 -21.71
C VAL A 277 -9.74 2.16 -23.16
N THR A 278 -10.03 3.37 -23.63
CA THR A 278 -10.55 3.64 -24.97
C THR A 278 -9.51 4.39 -25.78
N LEU A 279 -9.10 3.83 -26.92
CA LEU A 279 -8.10 4.46 -27.78
C LEU A 279 -8.70 5.71 -28.44
N LYS A 280 -7.94 6.82 -28.41
CA LYS A 280 -8.36 8.14 -28.93
C LYS A 280 -7.93 8.39 -30.39
N ASP A 281 -7.18 7.46 -30.98
CA ASP A 281 -6.83 7.52 -32.39
C ASP A 281 -8.08 7.26 -33.23
N GLY A 282 -8.61 8.32 -33.85
CA GLY A 282 -9.68 8.22 -34.84
C GLY A 282 -9.24 7.39 -36.06
N PRO A 283 -10.18 6.95 -36.92
CA PRO A 283 -9.84 6.30 -38.18
C PRO A 283 -8.93 7.23 -39.01
N ASN A 284 -7.84 6.69 -39.55
CA ASN A 284 -6.96 7.37 -40.50
C ASN A 284 -7.81 7.89 -41.67
N VAL A 285 -7.78 9.20 -41.91
CA VAL A 285 -8.51 9.81 -43.04
C VAL A 285 -7.72 9.66 -44.36
N ASP A 286 -6.43 9.32 -44.27
CA ASP A 286 -5.49 9.30 -45.41
C ASP A 286 -5.22 7.91 -46.00
N GLU A 287 -5.83 6.85 -45.46
CA GLU A 287 -5.74 5.49 -46.01
C GLU A 287 -7.13 5.05 -46.47
N GLN A 288 -7.30 4.92 -47.80
CA GLN A 288 -8.53 4.45 -48.45
C GLN A 288 -8.93 3.01 -48.11
N ASP A 289 -8.15 2.32 -47.28
CA ASP A 289 -8.44 1.03 -46.66
C ASP A 289 -8.82 1.20 -45.17
N SER A 290 -9.85 1.99 -44.89
CA SER A 290 -10.43 2.16 -43.54
C SER A 290 -11.17 0.90 -43.06
N ILE A 291 -10.44 -0.21 -42.90
CA ILE A 291 -10.89 -1.35 -42.12
C ILE A 291 -10.90 -0.89 -40.65
N GLN A 292 -12.04 -0.37 -40.20
CA GLN A 292 -12.46 -0.16 -38.81
C GLN A 292 -11.31 -0.09 -37.79
N SER A 293 -10.68 1.09 -37.63
CA SER A 293 -9.86 1.35 -36.43
C SER A 293 -10.77 1.22 -35.20
N SER A 294 -10.66 0.12 -34.47
CA SER A 294 -11.41 -0.09 -33.24
C SER A 294 -10.74 0.65 -32.10
N ASP A 295 -11.54 1.37 -31.31
CA ASP A 295 -11.22 2.03 -30.03
C ASP A 295 -10.75 1.06 -28.91
N TYR A 296 -10.55 -0.21 -29.24
CA TYR A 296 -10.34 -1.29 -28.30
C TYR A 296 -8.86 -1.58 -28.04
N ILE A 297 -8.53 -1.62 -26.76
CA ILE A 297 -7.35 -2.26 -26.21
C ILE A 297 -7.75 -3.06 -24.96
N ASN A 298 -7.13 -4.22 -24.73
CA ASN A 298 -7.39 -5.04 -23.54
C ASN A 298 -6.67 -4.48 -22.32
N ALA A 299 -7.21 -3.39 -21.78
CA ALA A 299 -6.68 -2.68 -20.63
C ALA A 299 -7.81 -2.08 -19.77
N ASN A 300 -7.57 -1.95 -18.46
CA ASN A 300 -8.47 -1.25 -17.54
C ASN A 300 -7.71 -0.24 -16.67
N PHE A 301 -8.33 0.92 -16.43
CA PHE A 301 -7.97 1.80 -15.34
C PHE A 301 -8.25 1.11 -14.00
N ILE A 302 -7.29 1.19 -13.09
CA ILE A 302 -7.41 0.75 -11.71
C ILE A 302 -7.22 1.98 -10.83
N GLU A 303 -8.34 2.40 -10.23
CA GLU A 303 -8.42 3.51 -9.30
C GLU A 303 -9.08 2.99 -8.04
N VAL A 304 -8.48 3.30 -6.89
CA VAL A 304 -8.94 2.88 -5.57
C VAL A 304 -9.08 4.13 -4.71
N GLU A 305 -10.16 4.21 -3.98
CA GLU A 305 -10.39 5.27 -2.99
C GLU A 305 -9.61 4.95 -1.72
N ASP A 306 -9.02 5.97 -1.11
CA ASP A 306 -8.45 5.87 0.23
C ASP A 306 -9.58 5.91 1.26
N GLU A 307 -9.81 4.78 1.95
CA GLU A 307 -10.88 4.62 2.94
C GLU A 307 -10.75 5.59 4.13
N TYR A 308 -9.54 6.10 4.42
CA TYR A 308 -9.32 7.07 5.51
C TYR A 308 -9.77 8.48 5.15
N THR A 309 -9.51 8.89 3.92
CA THR A 309 -9.78 10.25 3.46
C THR A 309 -11.08 10.36 2.67
N ASN A 310 -11.65 9.22 2.24
CA ASN A 310 -12.74 9.13 1.26
C ASN A 310 -12.43 9.93 -0.01
N GLN A 311 -11.15 9.98 -0.39
CA GLN A 311 -10.68 10.65 -1.60
C GLN A 311 -10.04 9.64 -2.55
N PRO A 312 -10.05 9.90 -3.87
CA PRO A 312 -9.32 9.08 -4.82
C PRO A 312 -7.84 8.98 -4.43
N SER A 313 -7.27 7.78 -4.51
CA SER A 313 -5.82 7.62 -4.36
C SER A 313 -5.09 8.51 -5.38
N LYS A 314 -3.95 9.06 -4.96
CA LYS A 314 -3.07 9.82 -5.86
C LYS A 314 -2.51 8.95 -6.99
N LYS A 315 -2.42 7.63 -6.77
CA LYS A 315 -1.89 6.68 -7.74
C LYS A 315 -3.03 6.07 -8.57
N VAL A 316 -2.90 6.23 -9.88
CA VAL A 316 -3.76 5.60 -10.88
C VAL A 316 -2.93 4.58 -11.64
N TYR A 317 -3.53 3.45 -12.02
CA TYR A 317 -2.85 2.43 -12.82
C TYR A 317 -3.65 2.10 -14.08
N ILE A 318 -2.95 1.60 -15.09
CA ILE A 318 -3.55 0.88 -16.22
C ILE A 318 -3.06 -0.56 -16.18
N ALA A 319 -3.95 -1.50 -15.87
CA ALA A 319 -3.67 -2.92 -15.94
C ALA A 319 -3.99 -3.46 -17.35
N THR A 320 -2.99 -3.96 -18.05
CA THR A 320 -3.12 -4.42 -19.45
C THR A 320 -2.45 -5.78 -19.69
N GLN A 321 -2.84 -6.47 -20.77
CA GLN A 321 -2.16 -7.68 -21.23
C GLN A 321 -0.78 -7.36 -21.85
N GLY A 322 0.08 -8.37 -21.97
CA GLY A 322 1.31 -8.25 -22.74
C GLY A 322 1.01 -8.06 -24.23
N PRO A 323 1.57 -7.02 -24.90
CA PRO A 323 1.31 -6.74 -26.31
C PRO A 323 1.46 -7.95 -27.24
N LEU A 324 0.57 -8.02 -28.21
CA LEU A 324 0.61 -8.94 -29.36
C LEU A 324 1.25 -8.23 -30.54
N ALA A 325 1.65 -8.99 -31.57
CA ALA A 325 2.25 -8.41 -32.77
C ALA A 325 1.34 -7.34 -33.43
N ASN A 326 0.03 -7.59 -33.47
CA ASN A 326 -1.00 -6.72 -34.03
C ASN A 326 -1.53 -5.64 -33.05
N THR A 327 -1.07 -5.59 -31.80
CA THR A 327 -1.53 -4.59 -30.81
C THR A 327 -0.40 -3.71 -30.29
N LYS A 328 0.80 -3.75 -30.89
CA LYS A 328 1.94 -2.89 -30.49
C LYS A 328 1.63 -1.41 -30.72
N ASN A 329 0.97 -1.11 -31.85
CA ASN A 329 0.57 0.25 -32.20
C ASN A 329 -0.48 0.75 -31.20
N ASP A 330 -1.56 -0.03 -30.99
CA ASP A 330 -2.59 0.25 -29.98
C ASP A 330 -2.00 0.52 -28.58
N PHE A 331 -1.00 -0.27 -28.17
CA PHE A 331 -0.32 -0.09 -26.89
C PHE A 331 0.39 1.26 -26.79
N TRP A 332 1.17 1.65 -27.81
CA TRP A 332 1.86 2.95 -27.80
C TRP A 332 0.90 4.13 -27.95
N SER A 333 -0.17 3.97 -28.71
CA SER A 333 -1.28 4.94 -28.78
C SER A 333 -1.88 5.18 -27.39
N MET A 334 -2.14 4.11 -26.63
CA MET A 334 -2.59 4.22 -25.23
C MET A 334 -1.56 4.94 -24.35
N VAL A 335 -0.28 4.54 -24.40
CA VAL A 335 0.80 5.18 -23.62
C VAL A 335 0.84 6.69 -23.88
N TRP A 336 0.75 7.10 -25.15
CA TRP A 336 0.81 8.51 -25.54
C TRP A 336 -0.42 9.31 -25.07
N HIS A 337 -1.62 8.80 -25.33
CA HIS A 337 -2.89 9.50 -25.08
C HIS A 337 -3.27 9.60 -23.61
N GLU A 338 -2.92 8.59 -22.82
CA GLU A 338 -3.07 8.63 -21.37
C GLU A 338 -1.88 9.29 -20.67
N LYS A 339 -0.94 9.81 -21.47
CA LYS A 339 0.24 10.55 -21.02
C LYS A 339 1.08 9.75 -20.01
N CYS A 340 1.12 8.43 -20.13
CA CYS A 340 1.83 7.56 -19.19
C CYS A 340 3.35 7.75 -19.33
N SER A 341 4.02 8.02 -18.20
CA SER A 341 5.48 8.16 -18.15
C SER A 341 6.19 6.91 -17.66
N ILE A 342 5.47 5.94 -17.08
CA ILE A 342 6.05 4.73 -16.50
C ILE A 342 5.31 3.48 -17.00
N ILE A 343 6.08 2.49 -17.44
CA ILE A 343 5.62 1.16 -17.83
C ILE A 343 6.33 0.12 -16.96
N VAL A 344 5.56 -0.75 -16.31
CA VAL A 344 6.02 -1.86 -15.48
C VAL A 344 5.67 -3.18 -16.17
N MET A 345 6.69 -3.89 -16.65
CA MET A 345 6.59 -5.19 -17.30
C MET A 345 7.05 -6.29 -16.32
N THR A 346 6.14 -7.17 -15.91
CA THR A 346 6.39 -8.22 -14.89
C THR A 346 6.51 -9.64 -15.47
N THR A 347 6.93 -9.76 -16.73
CA THR A 347 7.09 -11.04 -17.43
C THR A 347 8.26 -10.98 -18.40
N LYS A 348 8.88 -12.13 -18.68
CA LYS A 348 9.82 -12.24 -19.81
C LYS A 348 9.03 -12.29 -21.13
N GLU A 349 9.68 -11.99 -22.25
CA GLU A 349 9.04 -12.09 -23.57
C GLU A 349 8.54 -13.52 -23.85
N ILE A 350 9.38 -14.50 -23.49
CA ILE A 350 9.13 -15.93 -23.62
C ILE A 350 9.43 -16.60 -22.28
N GLU A 351 8.51 -17.45 -21.82
CA GLU A 351 8.69 -18.29 -20.63
C GLU A 351 8.31 -19.73 -21.00
N ARG A 352 9.18 -20.71 -20.74
CA ARG A 352 9.04 -22.12 -21.17
C ARG A 352 8.64 -22.25 -22.65
N SER A 353 9.32 -21.52 -23.52
CA SER A 353 9.07 -21.50 -24.97
C SER A 353 7.68 -21.02 -25.39
N LYS A 354 6.90 -20.43 -24.47
CA LYS A 354 5.60 -19.83 -24.77
C LYS A 354 5.72 -18.31 -24.78
N PRO A 355 5.27 -17.63 -25.85
CA PRO A 355 5.30 -16.18 -25.91
C PRO A 355 4.33 -15.59 -24.89
N LYS A 356 4.84 -14.78 -23.96
CA LYS A 356 4.04 -14.07 -22.94
C LYS A 356 3.79 -12.62 -23.32
N CYS A 357 4.75 -11.99 -24.01
CA CYS A 357 4.71 -10.60 -24.45
C CYS A 357 5.60 -10.45 -25.69
N VAL A 358 5.12 -9.78 -26.74
CA VAL A 358 5.98 -9.41 -27.87
C VAL A 358 6.77 -8.17 -27.51
N ARG A 359 8.02 -8.08 -27.97
CA ARG A 359 8.83 -6.86 -27.86
C ARG A 359 8.14 -5.68 -28.55
N TYR A 360 7.92 -4.59 -27.81
CA TYR A 360 7.33 -3.35 -28.30
C TYR A 360 8.29 -2.15 -28.18
N TRP A 361 9.58 -2.41 -28.03
CA TRP A 361 10.65 -1.41 -28.02
C TRP A 361 11.75 -1.81 -28.99
N CYS A 362 12.64 -0.88 -29.30
CA CYS A 362 13.84 -1.11 -30.12
C CYS A 362 15.09 -1.22 -29.25
N ASP A 363 16.18 -1.73 -29.82
CA ASP A 363 17.45 -1.82 -29.10
C ASP A 363 18.03 -0.42 -28.81
N ARG A 364 19.01 -0.35 -27.92
CA ARG A 364 19.64 0.92 -27.51
C ARG A 364 20.14 1.69 -28.74
N ASP A 365 19.91 3.01 -28.72
CA ASP A 365 20.27 3.98 -29.75
C ASP A 365 19.55 3.76 -31.10
N GLN A 366 18.53 2.89 -31.14
CA GLN A 366 17.66 2.73 -32.31
C GLN A 366 16.34 3.48 -32.13
N THR A 367 15.66 3.68 -33.26
CA THR A 367 14.34 4.30 -33.34
C THR A 367 13.40 3.40 -34.14
N THR A 368 12.17 3.22 -33.67
CA THR A 368 11.14 2.45 -34.37
C THR A 368 9.80 3.16 -34.31
N LYS A 369 9.07 3.14 -35.42
CA LYS A 369 7.73 3.71 -35.54
C LYS A 369 6.66 2.62 -35.29
N PHE A 370 5.77 2.89 -34.35
CA PHE A 370 4.61 2.07 -33.98
C PHE A 370 3.32 2.86 -34.27
N GLY A 371 2.78 2.71 -35.49
CA GLY A 371 1.67 3.54 -35.94
C GLY A 371 2.08 5.02 -36.02
N ARG A 372 1.38 5.89 -35.29
CA ARG A 372 1.67 7.34 -35.21
C ARG A 372 2.71 7.70 -34.15
N VAL A 373 3.09 6.75 -33.30
CA VAL A 373 4.06 6.95 -32.22
C VAL A 373 5.43 6.48 -32.66
N THR A 374 6.44 7.33 -32.54
CA THR A 374 7.85 6.98 -32.75
C THR A 374 8.54 6.85 -31.41
N VAL A 375 9.27 5.74 -31.22
CA VAL A 375 9.93 5.36 -29.96
C VAL A 375 11.42 5.16 -30.23
N GLN A 376 12.25 5.88 -29.50
CA GLN A 376 13.69 5.76 -29.50
C GLN A 376 14.18 5.30 -28.13
N THR A 377 15.04 4.28 -28.08
CA THR A 377 15.67 3.83 -26.82
C THR A 377 16.94 4.63 -26.57
N ILE A 378 16.88 5.55 -25.60
CA ILE A 378 17.98 6.46 -25.25
C ILE A 378 18.98 5.76 -24.32
N ASN A 379 18.45 5.00 -23.37
CA ASN A 379 19.26 4.38 -22.33
C ASN A 379 18.71 2.99 -22.00
N GLU A 380 19.60 2.08 -21.65
CA GLU A 380 19.28 0.76 -21.12
C GLU A 380 20.27 0.40 -20.02
N LYS A 381 19.75 0.11 -18.83
CA LYS A 381 20.53 -0.31 -17.67
C LYS A 381 19.95 -1.61 -17.11
N THR A 382 20.75 -2.67 -17.13
CA THR A 382 20.40 -3.95 -16.51
C THR A 382 20.86 -3.98 -15.05
N MET A 383 19.92 -4.20 -14.15
CA MET A 383 20.12 -4.41 -12.72
C MET A 383 19.99 -5.90 -12.41
N LEU A 384 20.08 -6.30 -11.14
CA LEU A 384 19.98 -7.70 -10.73
C LEU A 384 18.62 -8.32 -11.09
N ASP A 385 17.54 -7.65 -10.71
CA ASP A 385 16.18 -8.21 -10.81
C ASP A 385 15.36 -7.64 -11.98
N TYR A 386 15.82 -6.54 -12.59
CA TYR A 386 15.09 -5.82 -13.63
C TYR A 386 16.02 -5.09 -14.61
N THR A 387 15.49 -4.76 -15.78
CA THR A 387 16.13 -3.84 -16.74
C THR A 387 15.33 -2.56 -16.82
N LEU A 388 15.99 -1.41 -16.66
CA LEU A 388 15.41 -0.08 -16.89
C LEU A 388 15.77 0.40 -18.28
N ARG A 389 14.77 0.84 -19.04
CA ARG A 389 14.95 1.54 -20.32
C ARG A 389 14.35 2.92 -20.26
N GLU A 390 14.99 3.86 -20.93
CA GLU A 390 14.48 5.22 -21.11
C GLU A 390 14.15 5.41 -22.59
N PHE A 391 12.90 5.75 -22.87
CA PHE A 391 12.41 5.96 -24.22
C PHE A 391 12.14 7.43 -24.47
N LYS A 392 12.65 7.97 -25.58
CA LYS A 392 12.16 9.21 -26.16
C LYS A 392 11.00 8.85 -27.07
N VAL A 393 9.82 9.40 -26.78
CA VAL A 393 8.60 9.09 -27.51
C VAL A 393 8.03 10.38 -28.08
N PHE A 394 7.58 10.35 -29.33
CA PHE A 394 6.92 11.48 -29.99
C PHE A 394 5.86 11.00 -30.98
N TYR A 395 4.89 11.84 -31.29
CA TYR A 395 3.71 11.50 -32.10
C TYR A 395 3.74 12.26 -33.43
N ASP A 396 3.30 11.61 -34.51
CA ASP A 396 3.29 12.15 -35.88
C ASP A 396 4.62 12.75 -36.35
N ASN A 397 5.73 12.13 -35.93
CA ASN A 397 7.08 12.61 -36.19
C ASN A 397 7.36 14.03 -35.63
N ASN A 398 6.52 14.56 -34.74
CA ASN A 398 6.76 15.84 -34.07
C ASN A 398 7.69 15.68 -32.86
N GLU A 399 9.00 15.65 -33.13
CA GLU A 399 10.02 15.48 -32.09
C GLU A 399 10.06 16.63 -31.06
N SER A 400 9.55 17.81 -31.41
CA SER A 400 9.51 18.96 -30.51
C SER A 400 8.61 18.75 -29.28
N GLU A 401 7.58 17.89 -29.40
CA GLU A 401 6.67 17.52 -28.30
C GLU A 401 7.05 16.17 -27.67
N SER A 402 8.32 15.78 -27.74
CA SER A 402 8.77 14.50 -27.20
C SER A 402 8.61 14.39 -25.68
N ARG A 403 8.40 13.15 -25.22
CA ARG A 403 8.25 12.77 -23.80
C ARG A 403 9.20 11.64 -23.46
N ILE A 404 9.65 11.60 -22.21
CA ILE A 404 10.43 10.48 -21.70
C ILE A 404 9.48 9.47 -21.04
N VAL A 405 9.58 8.21 -21.47
CA VAL A 405 8.86 7.08 -20.87
C VAL A 405 9.89 6.12 -20.27
N TYR A 406 9.73 5.81 -18.98
CA TYR A 406 10.57 4.89 -18.24
C TYR A 406 9.95 3.50 -18.25
N HIS A 407 10.71 2.52 -18.72
CA HIS A 407 10.25 1.15 -18.85
C HIS A 407 11.03 0.23 -17.90
N TYR A 408 10.32 -0.20 -16.86
CA TYR A 408 10.80 -1.08 -15.80
C TYR A 408 10.42 -2.54 -16.13
N HIS A 409 11.41 -3.32 -16.54
CA HIS A 409 11.22 -4.71 -16.94
C HIS A 409 11.71 -5.67 -15.84
N PHE A 410 10.81 -6.15 -15.00
CA PHE A 410 11.12 -7.11 -13.93
C PHE A 410 11.31 -8.53 -14.49
N MET A 411 12.50 -9.08 -14.28
CA MET A 411 12.98 -10.34 -14.87
C MET A 411 13.10 -11.48 -13.86
N ALA A 412 13.07 -11.16 -12.56
CA ALA A 412 13.23 -12.14 -11.48
C ALA A 412 11.94 -12.91 -11.12
N TRP A 413 10.78 -12.56 -11.68
CA TRP A 413 9.55 -13.30 -11.40
C TRP A 413 9.60 -14.71 -12.01
N PRO A 414 9.40 -15.78 -11.22
CA PRO A 414 9.44 -17.14 -11.74
C PRO A 414 8.24 -17.44 -12.65
N ASP A 415 8.41 -18.37 -13.59
CA ASP A 415 7.33 -18.78 -14.50
C ASP A 415 6.13 -19.38 -13.72
N HIS A 416 6.41 -20.21 -12.71
CA HIS A 416 5.40 -20.75 -11.79
C HIS A 416 5.57 -20.18 -10.38
N GLY A 417 4.43 -19.83 -9.77
CA GLY A 417 4.38 -19.34 -8.40
C GLY A 417 4.75 -17.87 -8.29
N VAL A 418 5.54 -17.57 -7.26
CA VAL A 418 5.89 -16.23 -6.79
C VAL A 418 7.38 -16.20 -6.44
N PRO A 419 8.04 -15.02 -6.44
CA PRO A 419 9.40 -14.90 -5.94
C PRO A 419 9.54 -15.48 -4.52
N SER A 420 10.64 -16.18 -4.24
CA SER A 420 10.89 -16.76 -2.92
C SER A 420 11.20 -15.70 -1.87
N ASP A 421 11.87 -14.62 -2.29
CA ASP A 421 12.17 -13.45 -1.47
C ASP A 421 11.32 -12.26 -1.95
N PRO A 422 10.44 -11.69 -1.10
CA PRO A 422 9.71 -10.48 -1.42
C PRO A 422 10.60 -9.24 -1.64
N GLY A 423 11.82 -9.22 -1.11
CA GLY A 423 12.76 -8.10 -1.18
C GLY A 423 13.02 -7.61 -2.61
N CYS A 424 13.16 -8.53 -3.58
CA CYS A 424 13.36 -8.16 -4.99
C CYS A 424 12.19 -7.34 -5.57
N VAL A 425 10.94 -7.69 -5.24
CA VAL A 425 9.75 -6.96 -5.69
C VAL A 425 9.62 -5.63 -4.96
N LEU A 426 9.90 -5.60 -3.66
CA LEU A 426 9.83 -4.38 -2.86
C LEU A 426 10.86 -3.33 -3.29
N ASN A 427 12.10 -3.75 -3.56
CA ASN A 427 13.15 -2.87 -4.08
C ASN A 427 12.77 -2.32 -5.45
N PHE A 428 12.28 -3.19 -6.34
CA PHE A 428 11.81 -2.78 -7.66
C PHE A 428 10.64 -1.78 -7.59
N LEU A 429 9.67 -2.02 -6.70
CA LEU A 429 8.53 -1.14 -6.46
C LEU A 429 8.96 0.21 -5.88
N HIS A 430 9.94 0.23 -4.97
CA HIS A 430 10.50 1.45 -4.42
C HIS A 430 11.09 2.35 -5.52
N GLU A 431 11.89 1.78 -6.42
CA GLU A 431 12.48 2.51 -7.55
C GLU A 431 11.40 3.10 -8.49
N VAL A 432 10.35 2.30 -8.79
CA VAL A 432 9.20 2.76 -9.58
C VAL A 432 8.51 3.95 -8.90
N ASN A 433 8.28 3.88 -7.58
CA ASN A 433 7.62 4.93 -6.81
C ASN A 433 8.45 6.21 -6.71
N CYS A 434 9.75 6.10 -6.41
CA CYS A 434 10.64 7.27 -6.42
C CYS A 434 10.67 7.95 -7.80
N LYS A 435 10.61 7.16 -8.88
CA LYS A 435 10.52 7.73 -10.23
C LYS A 435 9.18 8.42 -10.47
N GLN A 436 8.07 7.82 -10.07
CA GLN A 436 6.73 8.43 -10.20
C GLN A 436 6.66 9.78 -9.47
N GLU A 437 7.16 9.82 -8.22
CA GLU A 437 7.19 11.04 -7.40
C GLU A 437 8.05 12.13 -8.05
N SER A 438 9.20 11.77 -8.64
CA SER A 438 10.10 12.74 -9.30
C SER A 438 9.51 13.38 -10.57
N ILE A 439 8.51 12.76 -11.20
CA ILE A 439 7.89 13.25 -12.44
C ILE A 439 6.77 14.27 -12.15
N GLY A 440 6.29 14.35 -10.92
CA GLY A 440 5.43 15.45 -10.44
C GLY A 440 3.97 15.46 -10.93
N ASP A 441 3.53 14.44 -11.68
CA ASP A 441 2.19 14.36 -12.25
C ASP A 441 1.45 13.07 -11.82
N SER A 442 0.17 13.19 -11.46
CA SER A 442 -0.76 12.07 -11.22
C SER A 442 -1.18 11.42 -12.56
N LYS A 443 -0.21 10.82 -13.27
CA LYS A 443 -0.41 10.09 -14.51
C LYS A 443 -0.46 8.59 -14.24
N PRO A 444 -1.28 7.80 -14.97
CA PRO A 444 -1.39 6.38 -14.72
C PRO A 444 -0.07 5.63 -14.95
N ILE A 445 0.28 4.73 -14.03
CA ILE A 445 1.37 3.76 -14.22
C ILE A 445 0.81 2.57 -15.00
N ILE A 446 1.38 2.27 -16.16
CA ILE A 446 1.00 1.06 -16.90
C ILE A 446 1.66 -0.14 -16.23
N VAL A 447 0.89 -1.16 -15.86
CA VAL A 447 1.41 -2.42 -15.32
C VAL A 447 0.88 -3.57 -16.17
N HIS A 448 1.78 -4.42 -16.68
CA HIS A 448 1.38 -5.59 -17.45
C HIS A 448 2.25 -6.82 -17.18
N CYS A 449 1.70 -7.98 -17.54
CA CYS A 449 2.39 -9.26 -17.56
C CYS A 449 2.04 -9.97 -18.87
N SER A 450 1.60 -11.23 -18.80
CA SER A 450 1.02 -11.93 -19.95
C SER A 450 -0.46 -11.61 -20.13
N ALA A 451 -1.32 -12.02 -19.19
CA ALA A 451 -2.76 -11.77 -19.25
C ALA A 451 -3.18 -10.40 -18.63
N GLY A 452 -2.28 -9.79 -17.87
CA GLY A 452 -2.56 -8.52 -17.18
C GLY A 452 -3.44 -8.66 -15.94
N ILE A 453 -3.40 -9.81 -15.23
CA ILE A 453 -4.28 -10.07 -14.07
C ILE A 453 -3.55 -10.70 -12.86
N GLY A 454 -2.71 -11.71 -13.06
CA GLY A 454 -1.98 -12.41 -11.98
C GLY A 454 -0.88 -11.54 -11.37
N ARG A 455 0.32 -11.56 -11.97
CA ARG A 455 1.49 -10.77 -11.51
C ARG A 455 1.20 -9.27 -11.49
N THR A 456 0.47 -8.78 -12.51
CA THR A 456 -0.02 -7.39 -12.58
C THR A 456 -0.86 -7.02 -11.36
N GLY A 457 -1.85 -7.85 -11.01
CA GLY A 457 -2.67 -7.58 -9.83
C GLY A 457 -1.89 -7.68 -8.54
N THR A 458 -1.00 -8.67 -8.40
CA THR A 458 -0.14 -8.80 -7.23
C THR A 458 0.74 -7.55 -7.02
N PHE A 459 1.38 -7.05 -8.07
CA PHE A 459 2.20 -5.84 -8.01
C PHE A 459 1.37 -4.60 -7.60
N ILE A 460 0.23 -4.38 -8.26
CA ILE A 460 -0.65 -3.24 -7.97
C ILE A 460 -1.17 -3.27 -6.53
N VAL A 461 -1.60 -4.44 -6.03
CA VAL A 461 -2.10 -4.55 -4.64
C VAL A 461 -1.01 -4.24 -3.62
N ILE A 462 0.20 -4.76 -3.83
CA ILE A 462 1.33 -4.47 -2.93
C ILE A 462 1.61 -2.97 -2.93
N ASP A 463 1.61 -2.33 -4.10
CA ASP A 463 1.87 -0.89 -4.20
C ASP A 463 0.78 -0.04 -3.52
N ILE A 464 -0.49 -0.38 -3.70
CA ILE A 464 -1.61 0.30 -3.03
C ILE A 464 -1.48 0.19 -1.49
N LEU A 465 -1.18 -1.01 -0.99
CA LEU A 465 -1.07 -1.24 0.46
C LEU A 465 0.14 -0.52 1.07
N ILE A 466 1.27 -0.51 0.37
CA ILE A 466 2.47 0.22 0.80
C ILE A 466 2.23 1.73 0.77
N ASP A 467 1.56 2.24 -0.26
CA ASP A 467 1.18 3.65 -0.36
C ASP A 467 0.27 4.06 0.81
N LEU A 468 -0.69 3.22 1.18
CA LEU A 468 -1.57 3.42 2.34
C LEU A 468 -0.77 3.48 3.65
N ILE A 469 0.17 2.55 3.86
CA ILE A 469 1.06 2.53 5.05
C ILE A 469 1.97 3.76 5.09
N ASN A 470 2.46 4.21 3.93
CA ASN A 470 3.32 5.41 3.86
C ASN A 470 2.56 6.69 4.17
N GLN A 471 1.30 6.76 3.76
CA GLN A 471 0.46 7.94 4.00
C GLN A 471 -0.05 8.00 5.43
N HIS A 472 -0.42 6.87 6.03
CA HIS A 472 -1.12 6.81 7.32
C HIS A 472 -0.30 6.23 8.48
N GLY A 473 0.92 5.76 8.21
CA GLY A 473 1.82 5.17 9.20
C GLY A 473 1.58 3.69 9.46
N LEU A 474 2.38 3.12 10.37
CA LEU A 474 2.39 1.69 10.68
C LEU A 474 1.15 1.19 11.43
N ASP A 475 0.41 2.08 12.08
CA ASP A 475 -0.77 1.72 12.86
C ASP A 475 -2.08 1.95 12.09
N CYS A 476 -2.00 2.20 10.77
CA CYS A 476 -3.17 2.16 9.93
C CYS A 476 -3.72 0.74 9.81
N GLU A 477 -5.03 0.63 9.59
CA GLU A 477 -5.70 -0.60 9.23
C GLU A 477 -5.53 -0.86 7.72
N ILE A 478 -5.27 -2.11 7.39
CA ILE A 478 -5.16 -2.62 6.04
C ILE A 478 -6.07 -3.84 5.88
N ASP A 479 -6.70 -3.99 4.72
CA ASP A 479 -7.48 -5.18 4.39
C ASP A 479 -7.13 -5.69 2.99
N ILE A 480 -6.18 -6.64 2.96
CA ILE A 480 -5.66 -7.21 1.73
C ILE A 480 -6.76 -7.91 0.92
N GLN A 481 -7.67 -8.60 1.59
CA GLN A 481 -8.78 -9.28 0.93
C GLN A 481 -9.71 -8.25 0.27
N ARG A 482 -10.07 -7.19 1.00
CA ARG A 482 -10.95 -6.13 0.50
C ARG A 482 -10.31 -5.34 -0.63
N THR A 483 -9.04 -4.97 -0.52
CA THR A 483 -8.29 -4.31 -1.60
C THR A 483 -8.33 -5.15 -2.89
N ILE A 484 -8.12 -6.47 -2.78
CA ILE A 484 -8.22 -7.38 -3.93
C ILE A 484 -9.65 -7.43 -4.49
N GLN A 485 -10.68 -7.46 -3.64
CA GLN A 485 -12.08 -7.39 -4.10
C GLN A 485 -12.34 -6.11 -4.90
N ILE A 486 -11.90 -4.96 -4.39
CA ILE A 486 -12.09 -3.66 -5.04
C ILE A 486 -11.42 -3.67 -6.42
N ILE A 487 -10.15 -4.05 -6.54
CA ILE A 487 -9.50 -4.05 -7.86
C ILE A 487 -10.09 -5.10 -8.81
N ARG A 488 -10.66 -6.20 -8.30
CA ARG A 488 -11.38 -7.20 -9.10
C ARG A 488 -12.66 -6.63 -9.70
N THR A 489 -13.25 -5.59 -9.09
CA THR A 489 -14.36 -4.85 -9.70
C THR A 489 -13.92 -4.03 -10.92
N LYS A 490 -12.66 -3.58 -10.93
CA LYS A 490 -12.09 -2.78 -12.02
C LYS A 490 -11.56 -3.64 -13.17
N ARG A 491 -10.90 -4.77 -12.85
CA ARG A 491 -10.46 -5.77 -13.83
C ARG A 491 -10.66 -7.18 -13.28
N SER A 492 -11.35 -8.03 -14.03
CA SER A 492 -11.69 -9.38 -13.57
C SER A 492 -10.43 -10.24 -13.32
N GLY A 493 -10.43 -11.00 -12.22
CA GLY A 493 -9.41 -12.03 -11.96
C GLY A 493 -8.05 -11.52 -11.49
N MET A 494 -7.96 -10.28 -11.01
CA MET A 494 -6.74 -9.74 -10.38
C MET A 494 -6.32 -10.61 -9.19
N VAL A 495 -5.03 -10.96 -9.13
CA VAL A 495 -4.45 -11.96 -8.20
C VAL A 495 -5.10 -13.34 -8.42
N GLN A 496 -4.42 -14.23 -9.13
CA GLN A 496 -5.02 -15.45 -9.70
C GLN A 496 -4.88 -16.72 -8.85
N THR A 497 -3.92 -16.75 -7.92
CA THR A 497 -3.58 -17.98 -7.17
C THR A 497 -3.43 -17.69 -5.69
N GLU A 498 -3.64 -18.71 -4.85
CA GLU A 498 -3.37 -18.63 -3.41
C GLU A 498 -1.92 -18.24 -3.14
N ALA A 499 -0.96 -18.77 -3.91
CA ALA A 499 0.45 -18.41 -3.79
C ALA A 499 0.70 -16.90 -3.96
N GLN A 500 0.01 -16.27 -4.93
CA GLN A 500 0.06 -14.82 -5.13
C GLN A 500 -0.64 -14.07 -3.99
N TYR A 501 -1.79 -14.55 -3.51
CA TYR A 501 -2.48 -13.97 -2.36
C TYR A 501 -1.60 -13.98 -1.11
N LYS A 502 -1.01 -15.12 -0.77
CA LYS A 502 -0.04 -15.27 0.32
C LYS A 502 1.18 -14.37 0.11
N PHE A 503 1.69 -14.26 -1.12
CA PHE A 503 2.84 -13.40 -1.41
C PHE A 503 2.56 -11.92 -1.14
N VAL A 504 1.34 -11.43 -1.37
CA VAL A 504 0.98 -10.05 -0.99
C VAL A 504 1.16 -9.84 0.52
N TYR A 505 0.68 -10.77 1.35
CA TYR A 505 0.88 -10.69 2.81
C TYR A 505 2.37 -10.71 3.18
N LEU A 506 3.15 -11.60 2.58
CA LEU A 506 4.59 -11.70 2.87
C LEU A 506 5.36 -10.45 2.44
N ALA A 507 5.00 -9.85 1.30
CA ALA A 507 5.60 -8.61 0.83
C ALA A 507 5.28 -7.43 1.76
N VAL A 508 4.02 -7.27 2.16
CA VAL A 508 3.61 -6.20 3.08
C VAL A 508 4.24 -6.43 4.46
N GLN A 509 4.31 -7.68 4.95
CA GLN A 509 5.00 -8.02 6.19
C GLN A 509 6.48 -7.63 6.14
N HIS A 510 7.18 -8.01 5.06
CA HIS A 510 8.58 -7.68 4.90
C HIS A 510 8.80 -6.15 4.84
N TYR A 511 7.91 -5.43 4.16
CA TYR A 511 7.93 -3.97 4.11
C TYR A 511 7.76 -3.36 5.51
N VAL A 512 6.72 -3.76 6.25
CA VAL A 512 6.43 -3.29 7.62
C VAL A 512 7.61 -3.54 8.55
N ASN A 513 8.19 -4.75 8.52
CA ASN A 513 9.35 -5.09 9.35
C ASN A 513 10.55 -4.21 9.03
N THR A 514 10.82 -3.96 7.74
CA THR A 514 11.92 -3.08 7.31
C THR A 514 11.68 -1.64 7.77
N LEU A 515 10.45 -1.14 7.65
CA LEU A 515 10.08 0.22 8.06
C LEU A 515 10.18 0.38 9.59
N GLN A 516 9.71 -0.59 10.37
CA GLN A 516 9.86 -0.61 11.83
C GLN A 516 11.33 -0.55 12.25
N GLN A 517 12.20 -1.34 11.62
CA GLN A 517 13.63 -1.34 11.91
C GLN A 517 14.28 0.01 11.58
N ARG A 518 13.91 0.63 10.45
CA ARG A 518 14.39 1.97 10.07
C ARG A 518 14.00 3.03 11.10
N ILE A 519 12.72 3.07 11.48
CA ILE A 519 12.20 4.00 12.50
C ILE A 519 12.95 3.81 13.84
N GLN A 520 13.12 2.56 14.29
CA GLN A 520 13.86 2.28 15.53
C GLN A 520 15.32 2.72 15.47
N ALA A 521 15.99 2.56 14.31
CA ALA A 521 17.37 3.00 14.12
C ALA A 521 17.49 4.53 14.15
N GLU A 522 16.55 5.24 13.52
CA GLU A 522 16.48 6.71 13.57
C GLU A 522 16.27 7.23 15.00
N HIS A 523 15.36 6.61 15.77
CA HIS A 523 15.16 6.96 17.17
C HIS A 523 16.40 6.74 18.03
N LYS A 524 17.10 5.61 17.86
CA LYS A 524 18.37 5.34 18.56
C LYS A 524 19.44 6.36 18.20
N SER A 525 19.52 6.75 16.92
CA SER A 525 20.47 7.78 16.47
C SER A 525 20.16 9.16 17.06
N LEU A 526 18.88 9.53 17.17
CA LEU A 526 18.45 10.80 17.77
C LEU A 526 18.72 10.83 19.28
N GLN A 527 18.51 9.72 19.99
CA GLN A 527 18.83 9.60 21.41
C GLN A 527 20.34 9.72 21.66
N ALA A 528 21.15 9.00 20.89
CA ALA A 528 22.60 9.11 20.96
C ALA A 528 23.07 10.54 20.67
N GLY A 529 22.51 11.21 19.66
CA GLY A 529 22.83 12.62 19.34
C GLY A 529 22.47 13.61 20.45
N ARG A 530 21.37 13.37 21.21
CA ARG A 530 20.98 14.18 22.37
C ARG A 530 21.87 13.95 23.59
N GLU A 531 22.42 12.75 23.77
CA GLU A 531 23.36 12.44 24.86
C GLU A 531 24.69 13.21 24.71
N TYR A 532 25.17 13.46 23.48
CA TYR A 532 26.36 14.29 23.25
C TYR A 532 26.17 15.77 23.57
N THR A 533 24.93 16.28 23.57
CA THR A 533 24.65 17.69 23.90
C THR A 533 24.44 17.96 25.40
N ASN A 534 24.37 16.91 26.22
CA ASN A 534 24.06 17.03 27.66
C ASN A 534 25.29 16.97 28.58
N ILE A 535 26.51 17.04 28.05
CA ILE A 535 27.69 17.26 28.89
C ILE A 535 27.70 18.73 29.34
N LYS A 536 27.14 18.98 30.54
CA LYS A 536 27.42 20.19 31.29
C LYS A 536 28.93 20.20 31.58
N TYR A 537 29.66 21.09 30.91
CA TYR A 537 31.01 21.45 31.34
C TYR A 537 30.94 22.03 32.75
N THR A 538 31.29 21.21 33.75
CA THR A 538 31.71 21.71 35.06
C THR A 538 33.08 22.34 34.86
N ASN A 539 33.13 23.66 34.82
CA ASN A 539 34.37 24.42 34.82
C ASN A 539 35.06 24.27 36.18
N GLU A 540 36.03 23.37 36.27
CA GLU A 540 37.07 23.43 37.30
C GLU A 540 38.46 23.17 36.68
N VAL A 541 39.24 24.26 36.65
CA VAL A 541 40.70 24.36 36.84
C VAL A 541 41.65 23.76 35.77
N GLY A 542 42.31 24.67 35.03
CA GLY A 542 43.78 24.81 35.13
C GLY A 542 44.70 24.13 34.11
N ASP A 543 45.15 24.96 33.16
CA ASP A 543 46.53 25.11 32.66
C ASP A 543 47.24 24.02 31.79
N ARG A 544 47.64 24.48 30.58
CA ARG A 544 48.78 24.11 29.71
C ARG A 544 48.85 22.70 29.08
N PHE A 545 48.75 22.62 27.75
CA PHE A 545 49.91 22.56 26.82
C PHE A 545 49.45 22.38 25.36
N THR A 546 50.30 22.83 24.44
CA THR A 546 50.13 22.96 22.99
C THR A 546 50.49 21.69 22.19
N SER A 547 49.94 21.63 20.97
CA SER A 547 50.45 20.92 19.77
C SER A 547 50.11 19.44 19.57
N TYR A 548 49.22 19.14 18.61
CA TYR A 548 49.54 18.62 17.25
C TYR A 548 48.23 18.19 16.56
N GLY A 549 47.92 18.81 15.41
CA GLY A 549 46.74 18.53 14.61
C GLY A 549 46.99 17.47 13.53
N ILE A 550 46.04 16.53 13.40
CA ILE A 550 45.86 15.68 12.21
C ILE A 550 44.38 15.81 11.80
N PRO A 551 44.06 16.11 10.52
CA PRO A 551 42.68 16.34 10.09
C PRO A 551 42.04 15.03 9.62
N VAL A 552 40.84 14.73 10.13
CA VAL A 552 39.92 13.75 9.52
C VAL A 552 38.74 14.51 8.97
N GLY A 553 38.68 14.60 7.64
CA GLY A 553 37.53 15.14 6.91
C GLY A 553 36.41 14.12 6.85
N VAL A 554 35.21 14.53 7.27
CA VAL A 554 33.96 13.91 6.87
C VAL A 554 33.05 15.02 6.38
N SER A 555 32.83 15.05 5.08
CA SER A 555 31.95 16.00 4.40
C SER A 555 30.50 15.66 4.73
N HIS A 556 29.79 16.61 5.34
CA HIS A 556 28.34 16.58 5.50
C HIS A 556 27.65 16.68 4.13
N ILE A 557 26.78 15.72 3.81
CA ILE A 557 25.75 15.87 2.79
C ILE A 557 24.52 16.46 3.48
N ILE A 558 24.24 17.73 3.20
CA ILE A 558 23.03 18.45 3.60
C ILE A 558 21.91 18.05 2.65
N ILE A 559 20.81 17.52 3.18
CA ILE A 559 19.55 17.35 2.46
C ILE A 559 18.77 18.66 2.59
N ASN A 560 18.50 19.29 1.44
CA ASN A 560 17.67 20.49 1.33
C ASN A 560 16.21 20.17 1.66
N ASN A 561 15.68 20.84 2.68
CA ASN A 561 14.25 21.07 2.86
C ASN A 561 13.83 22.24 1.96
N SER A 562 12.89 22.01 1.04
CA SER A 562 12.22 23.08 0.30
C SER A 562 10.72 23.08 0.61
N ALA A 563 10.25 24.13 1.28
CA ALA A 563 8.90 24.65 1.13
C ALA A 563 8.88 26.17 1.41
N ILE A 564 8.72 26.94 0.33
CA ILE A 564 7.77 28.06 0.16
C ILE A 564 7.69 29.13 1.27
N ASN A 565 8.12 30.37 0.99
CA ASN A 565 7.19 31.51 0.80
C ASN A 565 7.80 32.85 0.33
N SER A 566 7.03 33.51 -0.55
CA SER A 566 6.76 34.96 -0.72
C SER A 566 7.82 35.99 -1.20
N ASN A 567 7.53 36.50 -2.40
CA ASN A 567 7.58 37.86 -2.98
C ASN A 567 8.17 39.08 -2.22
N ASN A 568 8.72 39.97 -3.06
CA ASN A 568 9.02 41.42 -2.94
C ASN A 568 10.36 41.85 -2.32
N PHE A 569 11.32 42.24 -3.17
CA PHE A 569 11.69 43.64 -3.45
C PHE A 569 12.82 43.68 -4.51
N GLY A 570 12.77 44.68 -5.39
CA GLY A 570 13.61 44.73 -6.60
C GLY A 570 14.96 45.45 -6.49
N LYS A 571 15.63 45.46 -7.65
CA LYS A 571 16.69 46.37 -8.12
C LYS A 571 18.05 46.31 -7.41
N ASN A 572 19.08 45.81 -8.09
CA ASN A 572 20.10 46.63 -8.76
C ASN A 572 21.25 45.78 -9.36
N ASP A 573 21.46 46.01 -10.66
CA ASP A 573 22.73 46.29 -11.36
C ASP A 573 24.01 45.45 -11.13
N SER A 574 24.41 44.80 -12.25
CA SER A 574 25.63 45.07 -13.02
C SER A 574 27.00 44.97 -12.34
N MET A 575 27.84 44.02 -12.78
CA MET A 575 28.98 44.34 -13.66
C MET A 575 29.83 43.13 -14.07
N ASN A 576 30.28 43.22 -15.32
CA ASN A 576 31.22 42.40 -16.09
C ASN A 576 32.63 42.25 -15.47
N SER A 577 33.28 41.13 -15.77
CA SER A 577 34.55 41.07 -16.56
C SER A 577 34.88 39.59 -16.86
N MET A 578 34.74 39.14 -18.11
CA MET A 578 35.77 39.03 -19.16
C MET A 578 37.06 38.28 -18.78
N LEU A 579 37.15 37.06 -19.32
CA LEU A 579 38.24 36.50 -20.16
C LEU A 579 39.68 36.58 -19.64
N ALA A 580 40.35 35.43 -19.51
CA ALA A 580 41.31 34.93 -20.52
C ALA A 580 42.16 33.73 -20.02
N GLN A 581 42.46 32.84 -20.99
CA GLN A 581 43.72 32.08 -21.19
C GLN A 581 44.08 30.96 -20.18
N GLN A 582 44.01 29.70 -20.62
CA GLN A 582 44.99 28.93 -21.44
C GLN A 582 46.05 28.20 -20.59
N GLN A 583 45.89 26.88 -20.58
CA GLN A 583 46.91 25.82 -20.65
C GLN A 583 48.38 26.18 -20.41
N SER A 584 49.03 25.47 -19.47
CA SER A 584 50.14 24.55 -19.78
C SER A 584 50.66 23.84 -18.53
N ASP A 585 50.81 22.52 -18.67
CA ASP A 585 51.89 21.68 -18.14
C ASP A 585 52.11 21.52 -16.63
N ASN A 586 51.84 20.31 -16.14
CA ASN A 586 52.87 19.52 -15.47
C ASN A 586 52.55 18.02 -15.53
N ASN A 587 53.30 17.33 -16.39
CA ASN A 587 53.45 15.89 -16.43
C ASN A 587 54.27 15.41 -15.22
N ILE A 588 53.77 14.40 -14.50
CA ILE A 588 54.63 13.46 -13.75
C ILE A 588 54.18 12.04 -14.08
N VAL A 589 55.12 11.29 -14.64
CA VAL A 589 55.06 9.87 -14.99
C VAL A 589 55.54 9.05 -13.80
N HIS A 590 54.81 8.00 -13.41
CA HIS A 590 55.31 6.75 -12.81
C HIS A 590 54.19 5.69 -12.92
N GLN A 591 54.29 4.80 -13.90
CA GLN A 591 54.83 3.43 -13.83
C GLN A 591 53.76 2.37 -13.53
N ASP A 592 53.45 1.61 -14.58
CA ASP A 592 52.64 0.41 -14.59
C ASP A 592 53.23 -0.70 -13.71
N VAL A 593 52.38 -1.35 -12.93
CA VAL A 593 52.66 -2.65 -12.30
C VAL A 593 51.65 -3.65 -12.82
N GLU A 594 52.15 -4.56 -13.65
CA GLU A 594 51.46 -5.71 -14.21
C GLU A 594 50.91 -6.63 -13.10
N ARG A 595 49.69 -7.13 -13.30
CA ARG A 595 49.06 -8.18 -12.48
C ARG A 595 49.22 -9.53 -13.20
N PRO A 596 49.62 -10.62 -12.50
CA PRO A 596 49.93 -11.90 -13.15
C PRO A 596 48.67 -12.68 -13.60
N PRO A 597 48.81 -13.63 -14.55
CA PRO A 597 47.68 -14.32 -15.18
C PRO A 597 47.12 -15.47 -14.31
N ILE A 598 45.82 -15.71 -14.47
CA ILE A 598 45.03 -16.76 -13.82
C ILE A 598 45.22 -18.09 -14.59
N PRO A 599 45.47 -19.25 -13.93
CA PRO A 599 45.61 -20.54 -14.61
C PRO A 599 44.26 -21.19 -14.97
N PRO A 600 44.22 -22.08 -15.99
CA PRO A 600 42.98 -22.61 -16.57
C PRO A 600 42.37 -23.76 -15.75
N ARG A 601 41.03 -23.87 -15.87
CA ARG A 601 40.18 -24.92 -15.29
C ARG A 601 40.48 -26.31 -15.86
N SER A 602 40.57 -27.32 -15.00
CA SER A 602 40.63 -28.73 -15.37
C SER A 602 39.25 -29.41 -15.28
N ASN A 603 38.99 -30.28 -16.26
CA ASN A 603 37.82 -31.14 -16.41
C ASN A 603 37.73 -32.22 -15.30
N ARG A 604 36.51 -32.49 -14.81
CA ARG A 604 36.07 -33.78 -14.23
C ARG A 604 34.65 -34.04 -14.74
N LEU A 605 34.49 -34.95 -15.70
CA LEU A 605 34.25 -36.39 -15.55
C LEU A 605 32.85 -36.71 -15.01
N ASP A 606 32.05 -37.25 -15.92
CA ASP A 606 30.76 -37.90 -15.75
C ASP A 606 30.80 -39.00 -14.69
N VAL A 607 29.77 -39.04 -13.84
CA VAL A 607 29.34 -40.25 -13.15
C VAL A 607 27.82 -40.34 -13.29
N THR A 608 27.41 -41.32 -14.07
CA THR A 608 26.05 -41.85 -14.17
C THR A 608 25.72 -42.66 -12.92
N GLU A 609 24.63 -42.34 -12.21
CA GLU A 609 23.97 -43.28 -11.31
C GLU A 609 22.46 -43.30 -11.58
N SER A 610 22.03 -44.47 -12.03
CA SER A 610 20.66 -44.98 -12.12
C SER A 610 20.26 -45.62 -10.79
N TYR A 611 19.04 -45.40 -10.29
CA TYR A 611 18.17 -46.37 -9.59
C TYR A 611 16.75 -45.77 -9.59
N SER A 612 15.77 -46.43 -10.22
CA SER A 612 14.77 -47.33 -9.61
C SER A 612 13.79 -46.63 -8.67
#